data_AF-A0A9X8YPT2-F1
#
_entry.id   AF-A0A9X8YPT2-F1
#
_cell.length_a   1.000
_cell.length_b   1.000
_cell.length_c   1.000
_cell.angle_alpha   90.00
_cell.angle_beta   90.00
_cell.angle_gamma   90.00
#
_symmetry.space_group_name_H-M   'P 1'
#
loop_
_entity.id
_entity.type
_entity.pdbx_description
1 polymer ?
#
loop_
_entity_poly.entity_id
_entity_poly.type
_entity_poly.pdbx_seq_one_letter_code
_entity_poly.pdbx_strand_id
1 'polypeptide(L)'
;MNEKIFTLPVSEQISPYISQRQLDELGVVVVSHPKVRAAVALQGAHLLAWQPSGEQPVIWLSNNTPFAKGKAIRGGVPICWPWFGPVAQPSHGFARNQPWSLTAHDE
;
A
#
# COMPACT_ATOMS: atom_id res chain seq x y z
N MET A 1 9.71 10.04 -0.52
CA MET A 1 8.53 9.22 -0.16
C MET A 1 7.29 10.05 -0.42
N ASN A 2 6.13 9.45 -0.68
CA ASN A 2 4.88 10.24 -0.72
C ASN A 2 4.45 10.58 0.71
N GLU A 3 5.04 11.64 1.27
CA GLU A 3 4.85 12.03 2.68
C GLU A 3 3.38 12.24 3.05
N LYS A 4 2.54 12.60 2.06
CA LYS A 4 1.10 12.79 2.25
C LYS A 4 0.43 11.59 2.91
N ILE A 5 0.86 10.36 2.60
CA ILE A 5 0.29 9.12 3.16
C ILE A 5 0.39 9.11 4.69
N PHE A 6 1.51 9.58 5.24
CA PHE A 6 1.80 9.55 6.67
C PHE A 6 1.19 10.71 7.46
N THR A 7 0.64 11.71 6.77
CA THR A 7 -0.07 12.83 7.36
C THR A 7 -1.59 12.73 7.20
N LEU A 8 -2.09 11.69 6.52
CA LEU A 8 -3.53 11.44 6.41
C LEU A 8 -4.16 11.32 7.80
N PRO A 9 -5.42 11.75 7.99
CA PRO A 9 -6.15 11.48 9.22
C PRO A 9 -6.22 9.98 9.51
N VAL A 10 -6.10 9.62 10.79
CA VAL A 10 -6.33 8.25 11.26
C VAL A 10 -7.83 7.99 11.22
N SER A 11 -8.25 6.96 10.48
CA SER A 11 -9.64 6.50 10.45
C SER A 11 -9.90 5.49 11.56
N GLU A 12 -8.93 4.60 11.81
CA GLU A 12 -8.96 3.59 12.86
C GLU A 12 -7.54 3.38 13.38
N GLN A 13 -7.37 3.39 14.70
CA GLN A 13 -6.10 3.02 15.33
C GLN A 13 -6.13 1.51 15.61
N ILE A 14 -5.24 0.75 14.98
CA ILE A 14 -5.20 -0.72 15.09
C ILE A 14 -4.36 -1.14 16.30
N SER A 15 -3.21 -0.49 16.47
CA SER A 15 -2.22 -0.71 17.54
C SER A 15 -1.49 0.61 17.82
N PRO A 16 -0.53 0.71 18.76
CA PRO A 16 0.23 1.96 18.97
C PRO A 16 0.92 2.51 17.71
N TYR A 17 1.40 1.65 16.80
CA TYR A 17 2.16 2.09 15.62
C TYR A 17 1.51 1.76 14.27
N ILE A 18 0.38 1.04 14.25
CA ILE A 18 -0.38 0.74 13.04
C ILE A 18 -1.74 1.44 13.08
N SER A 19 -2.06 2.12 11.99
CA SER A 19 -3.34 2.80 11.79
C SER A 19 -3.89 2.51 10.41
N GLN A 20 -5.21 2.42 10.28
CA GLN A 20 -5.88 2.48 8.99
C GLN A 20 -6.27 3.92 8.66
N ARG A 21 -6.02 4.31 7.41
CA ARG A 21 -6.29 5.65 6.87
C ARG A 21 -6.93 5.53 5.50
N GLN A 22 -7.51 6.63 5.04
CA GLN A 22 -8.14 6.72 3.72
C GLN A 22 -7.28 7.58 2.77
N LEU A 23 -6.86 7.00 1.65
CA LEU A 23 -6.17 7.69 0.56
C LEU A 23 -7.05 7.64 -0.69
N ASP A 24 -7.68 8.76 -1.02
CA ASP A 24 -8.73 8.86 -2.03
C ASP A 24 -9.80 7.77 -1.80
N GLU A 25 -9.93 6.77 -2.68
CA GLU A 25 -10.92 5.69 -2.55
C GLU A 25 -10.39 4.44 -1.83
N LEU A 26 -9.10 4.39 -1.50
CA LEU A 26 -8.45 3.20 -0.95
C LEU A 26 -8.16 3.31 0.54
N GLY A 27 -8.53 2.26 1.29
CA GLY A 27 -8.03 2.04 2.64
C GLY A 27 -6.56 1.66 2.62
N VAL A 28 -5.77 2.27 3.49
CA VAL A 28 -4.33 2.08 3.61
C VAL A 28 -3.97 1.81 5.07
N VAL A 29 -3.24 0.73 5.30
CA VAL A 29 -2.60 0.44 6.58
C VAL A 29 -1.27 1.18 6.62
N VAL A 30 -1.10 2.06 7.59
CA VAL A 30 0.09 2.89 7.78
C VAL A 30 0.81 2.48 9.05
N VAL A 31 2.09 2.12 8.90
CA VAL A 31 3.02 1.80 9.98
C VAL A 31 3.88 3.03 10.26
N SER A 32 3.78 3.56 11.48
CA SER A 32 4.55 4.70 11.98
C SER A 32 5.30 4.29 13.24
N HIS A 33 6.32 3.46 13.08
CA HIS A 33 7.10 2.87 14.18
C HIS A 33 8.48 3.55 14.30
N PRO A 34 9.09 3.66 15.50
CA PRO A 34 10.41 4.29 15.68
C PRO A 34 11.53 3.74 14.80
N LYS A 35 11.43 2.46 14.41
CA LYS A 35 12.41 1.78 13.54
C LYS A 35 12.04 1.79 12.05
N VAL A 36 10.79 2.08 11.69
CA VAL A 36 10.34 1.94 10.30
C VAL A 36 9.05 2.72 10.02
N ARG A 37 8.99 3.31 8.83
CA ARG A 37 7.76 3.81 8.22
C ARG A 37 7.38 2.94 7.04
N ALA A 38 6.12 2.53 6.96
CA ALA A 38 5.60 1.78 5.83
C ALA A 38 4.13 2.08 5.58
N ALA A 39 3.65 1.79 4.37
CA ALA A 39 2.25 1.91 4.01
C ALA A 39 1.84 0.81 3.02
N VAL A 40 0.69 0.19 3.26
CA VAL A 40 0.13 -0.90 2.44
C VAL A 40 -1.31 -0.55 2.08
N ALA A 41 -1.62 -0.45 0.79
CA ALA A 41 -3.02 -0.34 0.36
C ALA A 41 -3.72 -1.70 0.54
N LEU A 42 -4.92 -1.68 1.11
CA LEU A 42 -5.76 -2.88 1.20
C LEU A 42 -6.13 -3.40 -0.18
N GLN A 43 -6.25 -2.52 -1.19
CA GLN A 43 -6.33 -2.98 -2.57
C GLN A 43 -5.00 -3.62 -2.99
N GLY A 44 -5.05 -4.88 -3.39
CA GLY A 44 -3.90 -5.63 -3.87
C GLY A 44 -2.87 -6.03 -2.83
N ALA A 45 -3.14 -5.83 -1.53
CA ALA A 45 -2.14 -5.91 -0.46
C ALA A 45 -0.83 -5.18 -0.87
N HIS A 46 -0.99 -3.99 -1.46
CA HIS A 46 0.05 -3.35 -2.25
C HIS A 46 0.94 -2.51 -1.35
N LEU A 47 2.19 -2.93 -1.14
CA LEU A 47 3.19 -2.16 -0.39
C LEU A 47 3.52 -0.88 -1.17
N LEU A 48 3.08 0.27 -0.66
CA LEU A 48 3.23 1.58 -1.28
C LEU A 48 4.55 2.24 -0.92
N ALA A 49 5.00 2.02 0.32
CA ALA A 49 6.16 2.69 0.87
C ALA A 49 6.81 1.84 1.96
N TRP A 50 8.13 1.90 2.02
CA TRP A 50 8.94 1.30 3.08
C TRP A 50 10.22 2.12 3.25
N GLN A 51 10.50 2.51 4.49
CA GLN A 51 11.66 3.29 4.88
C GLN A 51 12.08 2.88 6.30
N PRO A 52 13.17 2.12 6.45
CA PRO A 52 13.82 1.94 7.74
C PRO A 52 14.29 3.28 8.32
N SER A 53 14.34 3.37 9.65
CA SER A 53 14.83 4.57 10.34
C SER A 53 16.28 4.88 9.96
N GLY A 54 16.57 6.15 9.66
CA GLY A 54 17.88 6.60 9.21
C GLY A 54 18.16 6.41 7.71
N GLU A 55 17.31 5.67 6.99
CA GLU A 55 17.51 5.36 5.58
C GLU A 55 16.69 6.26 4.65
N GLN A 56 17.11 6.32 3.38
CA GLN A 56 16.29 6.91 2.33
C GLN A 56 15.08 6.00 2.02
N PRO A 57 13.97 6.56 1.49
CA PRO A 57 12.83 5.76 1.05
C PRO A 57 13.26 4.71 0.02
N VAL A 58 12.99 3.43 0.32
CA VAL A 58 13.51 2.31 -0.49
C VAL A 58 12.64 2.04 -1.71
N ILE A 59 11.33 2.26 -1.57
CA ILE A 59 10.35 1.90 -2.61
C ILE A 59 9.91 3.16 -3.35
N TRP A 60 10.05 3.13 -4.67
CA TRP A 60 9.53 4.18 -5.54
C TRP A 60 8.01 4.03 -5.73
N LEU A 61 7.29 5.15 -5.66
CA LEU A 61 5.86 5.24 -5.93
C LEU A 61 5.60 6.39 -6.90
N SER A 62 4.74 6.19 -7.89
CA SER A 62 4.42 7.26 -8.84
C SER A 62 3.58 8.35 -8.17
N ASN A 63 3.94 9.63 -8.39
CA ASN A 63 3.13 10.76 -7.95
C ASN A 63 1.81 10.91 -8.72
N ASN A 64 1.67 10.21 -9.85
CA ASN A 64 0.52 10.30 -10.75
C ASN A 64 -0.32 9.01 -10.76
N THR A 65 -0.03 8.06 -9.87
CA THR A 65 -0.86 6.85 -9.78
C THR A 65 -2.24 7.20 -9.22
N PRO A 66 -3.34 6.71 -9.80
CA PRO A 66 -4.65 6.85 -9.18
C PRO A 66 -4.74 5.93 -7.96
N PHE A 67 -5.30 6.44 -6.86
CA PHE A 67 -5.73 5.63 -5.73
C PHE A 67 -7.25 5.40 -5.81
N ALA A 68 -7.65 4.68 -6.86
CA ALA A 68 -9.06 4.39 -7.17
C ALA A 68 -9.36 2.89 -7.11
N LYS A 69 -10.59 2.54 -6.75
CA LYS A 69 -11.04 1.14 -6.65
C LYS A 69 -10.88 0.42 -7.99
N GLY A 70 -10.32 -0.78 -7.97
CA GLY A 70 -10.09 -1.61 -9.15
C GLY A 70 -8.96 -1.14 -10.08
N LYS A 71 -8.31 0.01 -9.83
CA LYS A 71 -7.21 0.52 -10.67
C LYS A 71 -5.85 0.10 -10.14
N ALA A 72 -4.99 -0.42 -11.02
CA ALA A 72 -3.66 -0.86 -10.62
C ALA A 72 -2.80 0.35 -10.20
N ILE A 73 -2.11 0.21 -9.07
CA ILE A 73 -1.22 1.25 -8.52
C ILE A 73 0.15 1.14 -9.21
N ARG A 74 0.73 2.29 -9.61
CA ARG A 74 2.04 2.37 -10.28
C ARG A 74 3.16 2.69 -9.29
N GLY A 75 4.13 1.79 -9.22
CA GLY A 75 5.18 1.80 -8.20
C GLY A 75 4.80 0.89 -7.03
N GLY A 76 5.49 0.98 -5.91
CA GLY A 76 5.28 0.04 -4.82
C GLY A 76 5.75 -1.37 -5.17
N VAL A 77 5.13 -2.37 -4.54
CA VAL A 77 5.32 -3.80 -4.84
C VAL A 77 3.98 -4.41 -5.27
N PRO A 78 3.66 -4.44 -6.57
CA PRO A 78 2.41 -5.03 -7.07
C PRO A 78 2.46 -6.57 -7.02
N ILE A 79 1.43 -7.19 -6.45
CA ILE A 79 1.24 -8.64 -6.53
C ILE A 79 0.68 -9.01 -7.92
N CYS A 80 1.46 -9.77 -8.68
CA CYS A 80 1.09 -10.24 -10.02
C CYS A 80 0.52 -11.67 -9.92
N TRP A 81 -0.80 -11.84 -9.95
CA TRP A 81 -1.44 -13.14 -9.73
C TRP A 81 -2.87 -13.20 -10.29
N PRO A 82 -3.32 -14.32 -10.89
CA PRO A 82 -2.65 -15.63 -10.98
C PRO A 82 -1.68 -15.80 -12.14
N TRP A 83 -1.43 -14.75 -12.92
CA TRP A 83 -0.47 -14.81 -14.01
C TRP A 83 0.46 -13.60 -14.03
N PHE A 84 1.61 -13.76 -14.69
CA PHE A 84 2.60 -12.71 -14.89
C PHE A 84 2.60 -12.24 -16.34
N GLY A 85 2.75 -10.93 -16.55
CA GLY A 85 2.82 -10.34 -17.88
C GLY A 85 1.47 -10.40 -18.64
N PRO A 86 1.50 -10.21 -19.96
CA PRO A 86 0.29 -10.07 -20.79
C PRO A 86 -0.31 -11.40 -21.26
N VAL A 87 -0.09 -12.51 -20.53
CA VAL A 87 -0.58 -13.83 -20.93
C VAL A 87 -2.12 -13.97 -20.85
N ALA A 88 -2.76 -13.09 -20.08
CA ALA A 88 -4.21 -12.88 -20.04
C ALA A 88 -4.50 -11.44 -19.61
N GLN A 89 -5.77 -11.01 -19.72
CA GLN A 89 -6.20 -9.66 -19.37
C GLN A 89 -6.86 -9.59 -17.98
N PRO A 90 -6.53 -8.57 -17.16
CA PRO A 90 -5.47 -7.58 -17.38
C PRO A 90 -4.07 -8.20 -17.24
N SER A 91 -3.04 -7.56 -17.81
CA SER A 91 -1.65 -7.98 -17.56
C SER A 91 -1.38 -8.09 -16.07
N HIS A 92 -0.60 -9.09 -15.67
CA HIS A 92 -0.23 -9.39 -14.28
C HIS A 92 -1.38 -9.85 -13.37
N GLY A 93 -2.45 -10.40 -13.94
CA GLY A 93 -3.56 -10.89 -13.14
C GLY A 93 -4.40 -9.78 -12.53
N PHE A 94 -5.39 -10.19 -11.74
CA PHE A 94 -6.38 -9.30 -11.15
C PHE A 94 -6.16 -9.05 -9.66
N ALA A 95 -5.26 -9.80 -8.99
CA ALA A 95 -5.12 -9.77 -7.54
C ALA A 95 -4.79 -8.37 -7.00
N ARG A 96 -3.91 -7.62 -7.71
CA ARG A 96 -3.55 -6.23 -7.39
C ARG A 96 -4.71 -5.21 -7.51
N ASN A 97 -5.83 -5.61 -8.10
CA ASN A 97 -7.00 -4.76 -8.30
C ASN A 97 -8.13 -5.07 -7.31
N GLN A 98 -8.04 -6.17 -6.57
CA GLN A 98 -9.08 -6.59 -5.63
C GLN A 98 -8.85 -5.99 -4.24
N PRO A 99 -9.89 -5.78 -3.43
CA PRO A 99 -9.74 -5.48 -2.01
C PRO A 99 -9.22 -6.72 -1.26
N TRP A 100 -8.31 -6.51 -0.32
CA TRP A 100 -7.82 -7.51 0.62
C TRP A 100 -8.16 -7.07 2.04
N SER A 101 -8.13 -8.02 2.98
CA SER A 101 -8.34 -7.77 4.40
C SER A 101 -7.05 -8.03 5.17
N LEU A 102 -6.73 -7.13 6.11
CA LEU A 102 -5.71 -7.41 7.12
C LEU A 102 -6.27 -8.46 8.09
N THR A 103 -5.72 -9.66 8.09
CA THR A 103 -6.22 -10.78 8.91
C THR A 103 -5.55 -10.88 10.27
N ALA A 104 -4.28 -10.47 10.37
CA ALA A 104 -3.51 -10.48 11.61
C ALA A 104 -2.33 -9.49 11.52
N HIS A 105 -1.84 -9.07 12.67
CA HIS A 105 -0.58 -8.32 12.85
C HIS A 105 -0.02 -8.63 14.24
N ASP A 106 1.27 -8.34 14.45
CA ASP A 106 1.97 -8.42 15.73
C ASP A 106 3.06 -7.33 15.76
N GLU A 107 3.29 -6.71 16.92
CA GLU A 107 4.22 -5.57 17.11
C GLU A 107 5.28 -5.84 18.18
#